data_AF-A0A6H3A1X4-F1
#
_entry.id   AF-A0A6H3A1X4-F1
#
_cell.length_a   1.000
_cell.length_b   1.000
_cell.length_c   1.000
_cell.angle_alpha   90.00
_cell.angle_beta   90.00
_cell.angle_gamma   90.00
#
_symmetry.space_group_name_H-M   'P 1'
#
loop_
_entity.id
_entity.type
_entity.pdbx_description
1 polymer ?
#
loop_
_entity_poly.entity_id
_entity_poly.type
_entity_poly.pdbx_seq_one_letter_code
_entity_poly.pdbx_strand_id
1 'polypeptide(L)'
;MAIGLLLVALIVAGRLAFYFHSNAVKAGEQVKQLQSDNTLQANTIATQAFQFQRANEISNAATQYGINTDAATQGKEIEYRTILKNQQTCDLAVPAAIAGGLLDYTHRLRSRAMSADTIVADATGAGATASGTLTYCQAVLWIDPLLAALDKANNQLLAIRSLDVERK
;
A
#
# COMPACT_ATOMS: atom_id res chain seq x y z
N MET A 1 29.39 18.32 -76.37
CA MET A 1 30.05 18.60 -75.07
C MET A 1 29.16 19.43 -74.14
N ALA A 2 28.70 20.63 -74.54
CA ALA A 2 27.88 21.51 -73.68
C ALA A 2 26.51 20.92 -73.24
N ILE A 3 25.77 20.26 -74.15
CA ILE A 3 24.45 19.69 -73.85
C ILE A 3 24.54 18.55 -72.81
N GLY A 4 25.58 17.72 -72.87
CA GLY A 4 25.80 16.64 -71.91
C GLY A 4 26.12 17.15 -70.50
N LEU A 5 26.93 18.20 -70.39
CA LEU A 5 27.23 18.86 -69.11
C LEU A 5 25.99 19.48 -68.48
N LEU A 6 25.10 20.06 -69.30
CA LEU A 6 23.86 20.66 -68.84
C LEU A 6 22.87 19.61 -68.29
N LEU A 7 22.78 18.45 -68.94
CA LEU A 7 21.98 17.33 -68.45
C LEU A 7 22.52 16.78 -67.13
N VAL A 8 23.84 16.64 -66.98
CA VAL A 8 24.46 16.18 -65.73
C VAL A 8 24.21 17.19 -64.61
N ALA A 9 24.34 18.49 -64.87
CA ALA A 9 24.06 19.53 -63.88
C ALA A 9 22.61 19.52 -63.39
N LEU A 10 21.64 19.30 -64.29
CA LEU A 10 20.22 19.17 -63.93
C LEU A 10 19.94 17.93 -63.08
N ILE A 11 20.57 16.79 -63.38
CA ILE A 11 20.43 15.57 -62.59
C ILE A 11 21.00 15.78 -61.18
N VAL A 12 22.17 16.40 -61.05
CA VAL A 12 22.78 16.70 -59.76
C VAL A 12 21.92 17.67 -58.95
N ALA A 13 21.40 18.73 -59.57
CA ALA A 13 20.51 19.69 -58.92
C ALA A 13 19.21 19.03 -58.44
N GLY A 14 18.60 18.17 -59.26
CA GLY A 14 17.41 17.40 -58.90
C GLY A 14 17.65 16.45 -57.73
N ARG A 15 18.80 15.77 -57.71
CA ARG A 15 19.20 14.90 -56.59
C ARG A 15 19.41 15.68 -55.29
N LEU A 16 20.05 16.84 -55.35
CA LEU A 16 20.24 17.72 -54.19
C LEU A 16 18.89 18.21 -53.66
N ALA A 17 18.03 18.71 -54.54
CA ALA A 17 16.71 19.21 -54.17
C ALA A 17 15.85 18.12 -53.52
N PHE A 18 15.86 16.90 -54.08
CA PHE A 18 15.17 15.75 -53.50
C PHE A 18 15.75 15.34 -52.14
N TYR A 19 17.08 15.36 -51.99
CA TYR A 19 17.75 15.06 -50.73
C TYR A 19 17.33 16.04 -49.63
N PHE A 20 17.41 17.35 -49.87
CA PHE A 20 17.00 18.38 -48.90
C PHE A 20 15.51 18.32 -48.60
N HIS A 21 14.66 18.13 -49.61
CA HIS A 21 13.22 17.97 -49.40
C HIS A 21 12.91 16.75 -48.53
N SER A 22 13.51 15.60 -48.84
CA SER A 22 13.29 14.37 -48.07
C SER A 22 13.76 14.50 -46.62
N ASN A 23 14.88 15.19 -46.37
CA ASN A 23 15.38 15.45 -45.01
C ASN A 23 14.49 16.44 -44.25
N ALA A 24 13.99 17.48 -44.92
CA ALA A 24 13.05 18.43 -44.33
C ALA A 24 11.72 17.77 -43.95
N VAL A 25 11.20 16.89 -44.82
CA VAL A 25 9.99 16.09 -44.54
C VAL A 25 10.23 15.15 -43.36
N LYS A 26 11.34 14.41 -43.34
CA LYS A 26 11.71 13.53 -42.21
C LYS A 26 11.85 14.30 -40.89
N ALA A 27 12.48 15.47 -40.92
CA ALA A 27 12.62 16.31 -39.73
C ALA A 27 11.26 16.82 -39.23
N GLY A 28 10.36 17.24 -40.14
CA GLY A 28 9.00 17.64 -39.78
C GLY A 28 8.17 16.48 -39.21
N GLU A 29 8.35 15.27 -39.74
CA GLU A 29 7.71 14.05 -39.22
C GLU A 29 8.21 13.69 -37.82
N GLN A 30 9.53 13.77 -37.58
CA GLN A 30 10.11 13.59 -36.24
C GLN A 30 9.60 14.62 -35.24
N VAL A 31 9.47 15.89 -35.63
CA VAL A 31 8.92 16.92 -34.73
C VAL A 31 7.46 16.62 -34.38
N LYS A 32 6.64 16.20 -35.34
CA LYS A 32 5.25 15.79 -35.07
C LYS A 32 5.19 14.58 -34.15
N GLN A 33 6.07 13.61 -34.36
CA GLN A 33 6.16 12.42 -33.49
C GLN A 33 6.57 12.82 -32.07
N LEU A 34 7.63 13.61 -31.90
CA LEU A 34 8.06 14.12 -30.60
C LEU A 34 6.98 14.94 -29.88
N GLN A 35 6.20 15.71 -30.63
CA GLN A 35 5.08 16.47 -30.06
C GLN A 35 3.99 15.52 -29.57
N SER A 36 3.63 14.49 -30.34
CA SER A 36 2.69 13.45 -29.93
C SER A 36 3.20 12.66 -28.71
N ASP A 37 4.48 12.32 -28.67
CA ASP A 37 5.07 11.58 -27.56
C ASP A 37 5.12 12.44 -26.28
N ASN A 38 5.38 13.74 -26.41
CA ASN A 38 5.32 14.67 -25.28
C ASN A 38 3.90 14.84 -24.74
N THR A 39 2.89 14.93 -25.60
CA THR A 39 1.50 15.04 -25.13
C THR A 39 1.03 13.75 -24.46
N LEU A 40 1.41 12.59 -24.99
CA LEU A 40 1.16 11.30 -24.35
C LEU A 40 1.85 11.22 -22.98
N GLN A 41 3.14 11.58 -22.90
CA GLN A 41 3.87 11.60 -21.64
C GLN A 41 3.27 12.57 -20.62
N ALA A 42 2.89 13.78 -21.04
CA ALA A 42 2.24 14.73 -20.15
C ALA A 42 0.92 14.18 -19.59
N ASN A 43 0.13 13.51 -20.44
CA ASN A 43 -1.12 12.88 -20.02
C ASN A 43 -0.90 11.69 -19.06
N THR A 44 0.11 10.85 -19.30
CA THR A 44 0.43 9.74 -18.39
C THR A 44 0.93 10.24 -17.03
N ILE A 45 1.80 11.27 -17.02
CA ILE A 45 2.29 11.90 -15.79
C ILE A 45 1.13 12.51 -15.00
N ALA A 46 0.24 13.25 -15.65
CA ALA A 46 -0.92 13.86 -14.99
C ALA A 46 -1.85 12.80 -14.39
N THR A 47 -2.11 11.72 -15.12
CA THR A 47 -2.94 10.60 -14.65
C THR A 47 -2.29 9.90 -13.46
N GLN A 48 -0.99 9.64 -13.54
CA GLN A 48 -0.23 8.99 -12.46
C GLN A 48 -0.20 9.87 -11.20
N ALA A 49 0.04 11.17 -11.34
CA ALA A 49 0.03 12.12 -10.22
C ALA A 49 -1.35 12.16 -9.53
N PHE A 50 -2.43 12.14 -10.30
CA PHE A 50 -3.79 12.08 -9.75
C PHE A 50 -4.05 10.77 -8.99
N GLN A 51 -3.63 9.63 -9.53
CA GLN A 51 -3.74 8.33 -8.84
C GLN A 51 -2.93 8.31 -7.55
N PHE A 52 -1.72 8.86 -7.53
CA PHE A 52 -0.93 8.98 -6.31
C PHE A 52 -1.60 9.87 -5.26
N GLN A 53 -2.17 11.01 -5.68
CA GLN A 53 -2.88 11.90 -4.77
C GLN A 53 -4.06 11.19 -4.10
N ARG A 54 -4.89 10.50 -4.89
CA ARG A 54 -6.05 9.76 -4.39
C ARG A 54 -5.64 8.59 -3.50
N ALA A 55 -4.60 7.86 -3.89
CA ALA A 55 -4.07 6.79 -3.07
C ALA A 55 -3.56 7.28 -1.71
N ASN A 56 -2.89 8.43 -1.70
CA ASN A 56 -2.41 9.07 -0.49
C ASN A 56 -3.57 9.54 0.40
N GLU A 57 -4.62 10.12 -0.18
CA GLU A 57 -5.84 10.54 0.53
C GLU A 57 -6.53 9.35 1.24
N ILE A 58 -6.75 8.24 0.51
CA ILE A 58 -7.35 7.02 1.06
C ILE A 58 -6.48 6.43 2.18
N SER A 59 -5.17 6.34 1.96
CA SER A 59 -4.22 5.82 2.95
C SER A 59 -4.20 6.67 4.22
N ASN A 60 -4.22 7.99 4.07
CA ASN A 60 -4.26 8.91 5.19
C ASN A 60 -5.57 8.80 5.97
N ALA A 61 -6.71 8.73 5.28
CA ALA A 61 -8.02 8.52 5.92
C ALA A 61 -8.06 7.19 6.71
N ALA A 62 -7.54 6.10 6.13
CA ALA A 62 -7.46 4.81 6.80
C ALA A 62 -6.55 4.84 8.04
N THR A 63 -5.43 5.56 7.96
CA THR A 63 -4.47 5.73 9.06
C THR A 63 -5.09 6.54 10.20
N GLN A 64 -5.72 7.67 9.89
CA GLN A 64 -6.39 8.52 10.87
C GLN A 64 -7.55 7.81 11.56
N TYR A 65 -8.31 7.01 10.82
CA TYR A 65 -9.33 6.14 11.40
C TYR A 65 -8.71 5.20 12.45
N GLY A 66 -7.62 4.50 12.10
CA GLY A 66 -6.94 3.60 13.02
C GLY A 66 -6.44 4.29 14.30
N ILE A 67 -5.87 5.50 14.18
CA ILE A 67 -5.43 6.29 15.34
C ILE A 67 -6.61 6.66 16.24
N ASN A 68 -7.74 7.09 15.65
CA ASN A 68 -8.93 7.45 16.40
C ASN A 68 -9.54 6.23 17.11
N THR A 69 -9.59 5.07 16.44
CA THR A 69 -10.04 3.81 17.03
C THR A 69 -9.14 3.39 18.20
N ASP A 70 -7.81 3.49 18.04
CA ASP A 70 -6.85 3.17 19.12
C ASP A 70 -7.06 4.11 20.33
N ALA A 71 -7.22 5.42 20.10
CA ALA A 71 -7.46 6.40 21.16
C ALA A 71 -8.80 6.16 21.90
N ALA A 72 -9.87 5.87 21.16
CA ALA A 72 -11.17 5.56 21.74
C ALA A 72 -11.11 4.29 22.61
N THR A 73 -10.38 3.28 22.14
CA THR A 73 -10.20 2.00 22.83
C THR A 73 -9.41 2.15 24.13
N GLN A 74 -8.37 2.99 24.16
CA GLN A 74 -7.64 3.29 25.40
C GLN A 74 -8.54 3.91 26.46
N GLY A 75 -9.44 4.83 26.07
CA GLY A 75 -10.42 5.40 26.99
C GLY A 75 -11.33 4.34 27.59
N LYS A 76 -11.78 3.37 26.78
CA LYS A 76 -12.60 2.23 27.21
C LYS A 76 -11.85 1.26 28.10
N GLU A 77 -10.58 1.00 27.84
CA GLU A 77 -9.76 0.13 28.70
C GLU A 77 -9.65 0.71 30.12
N ILE A 78 -9.47 2.03 30.25
CA ILE A 78 -9.41 2.72 31.55
C ILE A 78 -10.76 2.62 32.27
N GLU A 79 -11.86 2.87 31.55
CA GLU A 79 -13.23 2.76 32.07
C GLU A 79 -13.48 1.34 32.59
N TYR A 80 -13.21 0.32 31.77
CA TYR A 80 -13.44 -1.07 32.12
C TYR A 80 -12.54 -1.54 33.25
N ARG A 81 -11.27 -1.13 33.29
CA ARG A 81 -10.37 -1.44 34.42
C ARG A 81 -10.90 -0.87 35.73
N THR A 82 -11.49 0.32 35.69
CA THR A 82 -12.11 0.96 36.86
C THR A 82 -13.35 0.18 37.34
N ILE A 83 -14.20 -0.27 36.42
CA ILE A 83 -15.39 -1.08 36.74
C ILE A 83 -14.98 -2.45 37.29
N LEU A 84 -14.05 -3.13 36.61
CA LEU A 84 -13.62 -4.48 36.91
C LEU A 84 -12.90 -4.56 38.26
N LYS A 85 -12.11 -3.56 38.65
CA LYS A 85 -11.41 -3.56 39.95
C LYS A 85 -12.33 -3.81 41.17
N ASN A 86 -13.62 -3.51 41.05
CA ASN A 86 -14.60 -3.71 42.13
C ASN A 86 -15.33 -5.07 42.05
N GLN A 87 -15.05 -5.90 41.05
CA GLN A 87 -15.68 -7.19 40.83
C GLN A 87 -14.94 -8.31 41.57
N GLN A 88 -15.68 -9.14 42.31
CA GLN A 88 -15.10 -10.26 43.06
C GLN A 88 -14.52 -11.36 42.17
N THR A 89 -14.93 -11.42 40.89
CA THR A 89 -14.48 -12.45 39.94
C THR A 89 -13.13 -12.14 39.28
N CYS A 90 -12.50 -11.00 39.59
CA CYS A 90 -11.31 -10.57 38.84
C CYS A 90 -10.06 -11.43 39.02
N ASP A 91 -9.88 -11.98 40.22
CA ASP A 91 -8.71 -12.81 40.52
C ASP A 91 -8.96 -14.29 40.20
N LEU A 92 -10.19 -14.64 39.78
CA LEU A 92 -10.51 -16.01 39.41
C LEU A 92 -9.77 -16.38 38.11
N ALA A 93 -9.02 -17.48 38.18
CA ALA A 93 -8.31 -18.04 37.05
C ALA A 93 -9.27 -18.63 36.02
N VAL A 94 -9.00 -18.37 34.74
CA VAL A 94 -9.63 -19.09 33.63
C VAL A 94 -9.14 -20.55 33.66
N PRO A 95 -10.02 -21.55 33.47
CA PRO A 95 -9.61 -22.95 33.43
C PRO A 95 -8.44 -23.21 32.47
N ALA A 96 -7.45 -23.98 32.94
CA ALA A 96 -6.19 -24.19 32.22
C ALA A 96 -6.37 -24.74 30.79
N ALA A 97 -7.35 -25.62 30.56
CA ALA A 97 -7.66 -26.14 29.23
C ALA A 97 -8.09 -25.03 28.24
N ILE A 98 -8.85 -24.04 28.72
CA ILE A 98 -9.31 -22.92 27.91
C ILE A 98 -8.16 -21.93 27.67
N ALA A 99 -7.43 -21.56 28.73
CA ALA A 99 -6.28 -20.65 28.63
C ALA A 99 -5.18 -21.23 27.72
N GLY A 100 -4.92 -22.54 27.82
CA GLY A 100 -3.99 -23.26 26.94
C GLY A 100 -4.46 -23.29 25.49
N GLY A 101 -5.76 -23.51 25.24
CA GLY A 101 -6.33 -23.44 23.89
C GLY A 101 -6.23 -22.05 23.25
N LEU A 102 -6.44 -20.99 24.03
CA LEU A 102 -6.25 -19.60 23.58
C LEU A 102 -4.79 -19.31 23.25
N LEU A 103 -3.85 -19.78 24.09
CA LEU A 103 -2.42 -19.64 23.85
C LEU A 103 -1.96 -20.38 22.58
N ASP A 104 -2.44 -21.60 22.37
CA ASP A 104 -2.17 -22.32 21.11
C ASP A 104 -2.70 -21.55 19.90
N TYR A 105 -3.92 -21.01 20.00
CA TYR A 105 -4.50 -20.22 18.93
C TYR A 105 -3.68 -18.96 18.62
N THR A 106 -3.17 -18.24 19.63
CA THR A 106 -2.31 -17.08 19.41
C THR A 106 -0.97 -17.47 18.77
N HIS A 107 -0.38 -18.61 19.16
CA HIS A 107 0.81 -19.15 18.49
C HIS A 107 0.53 -19.47 17.01
N ARG A 108 -0.61 -20.10 16.70
CA ARG A 108 -1.04 -20.39 15.33
C ARG A 108 -1.36 -19.14 14.52
N LEU A 109 -1.88 -18.10 15.16
CA LEU A 109 -2.12 -16.81 14.50
C LEU A 109 -0.78 -16.14 14.15
N ARG A 110 0.16 -16.11 15.09
CA ARG A 110 1.50 -15.57 14.90
C ARG A 110 2.24 -16.32 13.79
N SER A 111 2.23 -17.65 13.81
CA SER A 111 2.94 -18.46 12.80
C SER A 111 2.39 -18.22 11.40
N ARG A 112 1.07 -18.05 11.23
CA ARG A 112 0.46 -17.71 9.94
C ARG A 112 0.76 -16.30 9.44
N ALA A 113 1.03 -15.37 10.35
CA ALA A 113 1.33 -13.97 9.99
C ALA A 113 2.81 -13.76 9.62
N MET A 114 3.70 -14.67 10.00
CA MET A 114 5.12 -14.59 9.65
C MET A 114 5.35 -15.16 8.24
N SER A 115 6.04 -14.40 7.40
CA SER A 115 6.52 -14.91 6.10
C SER A 115 7.58 -15.98 6.35
N ALA A 116 7.44 -17.14 5.70
CA ALA A 116 8.42 -18.23 5.82
C ALA A 116 9.79 -17.91 5.19
N ASP A 117 9.87 -16.82 4.41
CA ASP A 117 11.00 -16.47 3.54
C ASP A 117 12.00 -15.46 4.13
N THR A 118 12.05 -15.31 5.45
CA THR A 118 13.04 -14.42 6.06
C THR A 118 14.37 -15.15 6.26
N ILE A 119 15.35 -14.89 5.36
CA ILE A 119 16.77 -15.33 5.47
C ILE A 119 17.38 -14.90 6.82
N VAL A 120 16.88 -13.79 7.36
CA VAL A 120 17.11 -13.39 8.75
C VAL A 120 15.86 -13.78 9.52
N ALA A 121 15.88 -14.94 10.18
CA ALA A 121 14.95 -15.16 11.26
C ALA A 121 15.22 -14.02 12.27
N ASP A 122 14.36 -13.01 12.30
CA ASP A 122 14.24 -12.19 13.49
C ASP A 122 13.78 -13.16 14.57
N ALA A 123 14.76 -13.77 15.23
CA ALA A 123 14.56 -14.58 16.40
C ALA A 123 13.88 -13.62 17.34
N THR A 124 12.56 -13.75 17.42
CA THR A 124 11.70 -13.02 18.33
C THR A 124 12.49 -12.68 19.56
N GLY A 125 12.38 -11.43 20.02
CA GLY A 125 12.58 -11.12 21.42
C GLY A 125 11.74 -12.12 22.22
N ALA A 126 12.35 -13.26 22.51
CA ALA A 126 11.84 -14.36 23.29
C ALA A 126 12.02 -13.95 24.75
N GLY A 127 11.58 -12.72 25.05
CA GLY A 127 11.23 -12.37 26.40
C GLY A 127 10.23 -13.43 26.81
N ALA A 128 10.62 -14.24 27.79
CA ALA A 128 9.77 -15.25 28.35
C ALA A 128 8.39 -14.64 28.53
N THR A 129 7.37 -15.23 27.87
CA THR A 129 5.99 -14.86 28.14
C THR A 129 5.84 -15.06 29.63
N ALA A 130 5.63 -13.97 30.38
CA ALA A 130 5.52 -14.06 31.82
C ALA A 130 4.50 -15.16 32.12
N SER A 131 4.89 -16.15 32.94
CA SER A 131 4.05 -17.27 33.33
C SER A 131 2.91 -16.75 34.21
N GLY A 132 1.97 -16.04 33.60
CA GLY A 132 0.80 -15.47 34.22
C GLY A 132 -0.42 -16.33 33.92
N THR A 133 -1.14 -16.70 34.97
CA THR A 133 -2.47 -17.31 34.83
C THR A 133 -3.43 -16.26 34.28
N LEU A 134 -4.05 -16.53 33.13
CA LEU A 134 -5.09 -15.65 32.58
C LEU A 134 -6.28 -15.62 33.54
N THR A 135 -6.67 -14.43 34.00
CA THR A 135 -7.86 -14.24 34.85
C THR A 135 -9.07 -13.79 34.04
N TYR A 136 -10.27 -13.95 34.59
CA TYR A 136 -11.49 -13.51 33.90
C TYR A 136 -11.50 -12.01 33.59
N CYS A 137 -11.03 -11.16 34.50
CA CYS A 137 -10.95 -9.72 34.23
C CYS A 137 -9.88 -9.37 33.19
N GLN A 138 -8.75 -10.08 33.18
CA GLN A 138 -7.78 -9.93 32.09
C GLN A 138 -8.41 -10.32 30.76
N ALA A 139 -9.13 -11.45 30.68
CA ALA A 139 -9.80 -11.86 29.45
C ALA A 139 -10.81 -10.81 28.96
N VAL A 140 -11.61 -10.22 29.86
CA VAL A 140 -12.58 -9.16 29.51
C VAL A 140 -11.89 -7.89 29.02
N LEU A 141 -10.78 -7.48 29.65
CA LEU A 141 -10.02 -6.30 29.24
C LEU A 141 -9.40 -6.42 27.84
N TRP A 142 -9.26 -7.63 27.31
CA TRP A 142 -8.73 -7.86 25.96
C TRP A 142 -9.80 -7.82 24.87
N ILE A 143 -11.09 -7.83 25.21
CA ILE A 143 -12.17 -7.87 24.22
C ILE A 143 -12.21 -6.57 23.41
N ASP A 144 -12.21 -5.41 24.06
CA ASP A 144 -12.25 -4.12 23.37
C ASP A 144 -11.02 -3.88 22.48
N PRO A 145 -9.77 -4.09 22.96
CA PRO A 145 -8.58 -4.05 22.12
C PRO A 145 -8.64 -4.97 20.90
N LEU A 146 -9.22 -6.17 21.06
CA LEU A 146 -9.39 -7.12 19.96
C LEU A 146 -10.43 -6.65 18.93
N LEU A 147 -11.56 -6.11 19.39
CA LEU A 147 -12.58 -5.54 18.50
C LEU A 147 -12.05 -4.32 17.76
N ALA A 148 -11.28 -3.47 18.42
CA ALA A 148 -10.60 -2.33 17.81
C ALA A 148 -9.61 -2.75 16.72
N ALA A 149 -8.81 -3.78 16.98
CA ALA A 149 -7.88 -4.33 15.99
C ALA A 149 -8.61 -4.89 14.76
N LEU A 150 -9.75 -5.58 14.97
CA LEU A 150 -10.60 -6.08 13.89
C LEU A 150 -11.23 -4.95 13.07
N ASP A 151 -11.73 -3.92 13.74
CA ASP A 151 -12.32 -2.75 13.08
C ASP A 151 -11.28 -2.00 12.23
N LYS A 152 -10.08 -1.78 12.78
CA LYS A 152 -8.95 -1.21 12.05
C LYS A 152 -8.56 -2.05 10.83
N ALA A 153 -8.47 -3.37 10.98
CA ALA A 153 -8.16 -4.28 9.88
C ALA A 153 -9.25 -4.25 8.79
N ASN A 154 -10.53 -4.20 9.18
CA ASN A 154 -11.64 -4.08 8.23
C ASN A 154 -11.59 -2.75 7.47
N ASN A 155 -11.32 -1.64 8.15
CA ASN A 155 -11.17 -0.35 7.51
C ASN A 155 -9.97 -0.30 6.55
N GLN A 156 -8.85 -0.95 6.90
CA GLN A 156 -7.71 -1.12 6.00
C GLN A 156 -8.07 -1.94 4.75
N LEU A 157 -8.83 -3.02 4.90
CA LEU A 157 -9.32 -3.80 3.75
C LEU A 157 -10.27 -3.00 2.86
N LEU A 158 -11.11 -2.15 3.43
CA LEU A 158 -11.97 -1.24 2.68
C LEU A 158 -11.14 -0.23 1.87
N ALA A 159 -10.10 0.36 2.49
CA ALA A 159 -9.17 1.25 1.82
C ALA A 159 -8.41 0.57 0.66
N ILE A 160 -7.94 -0.66 0.86
CA ILE A 160 -7.30 -1.43 -0.23
C ILE A 160 -8.28 -1.66 -1.38
N ARG A 161 -9.53 -2.02 -1.10
CA ARG A 161 -10.55 -2.20 -2.15
C ARG A 161 -10.85 -0.90 -2.89
N SER A 162 -10.88 0.25 -2.21
CA SER A 162 -11.09 1.53 -2.89
C SER A 162 -9.90 1.89 -3.78
N LEU A 163 -8.66 1.61 -3.35
CA LEU A 163 -7.47 1.77 -4.19
C LEU A 163 -7.52 0.88 -5.44
N ASP A 164 -8.01 -0.36 -5.31
CA ASP A 164 -8.16 -1.27 -6.46
C ASP A 164 -9.21 -0.79 -7.47
N VAL A 165 -10.25 -0.09 -7.00
CA VAL A 165 -11.26 0.53 -7.87
C VAL A 165 -10.70 1.74 -8.61
N GLU A 166 -9.88 2.57 -7.95
CA GLU A 166 -9.28 3.76 -8.57
C GLU A 166 -8.18 3.46 -9.59
N ARG A 167 -7.58 2.25 -9.51
CA ARG A 167 -6.61 1.77 -10.50
C ARG A 167 -7.25 1.22 -11.78
N LYS A 168 -8.57 0.97 -11.79
CA LYS A 168 -9.32 0.51 -12.96
C LYS A 168 -9.86 1.69 -13.76
#